data_AF-A0A7S2FJ41-F1
#
_entry.id   AF-A0A7S2FJ41-F1
#
_cell.length_a   1.000
_cell.length_b   1.000
_cell.length_c   1.000
_cell.angle_alpha   90.00
_cell.angle_beta   90.00
_cell.angle_gamma   90.00
#
_symmetry.space_group_name_H-M   'P 1'
#
loop_
_entity.id
_entity.type
_entity.pdbx_description
1 polymer ?
#
loop_
_entity_poly.entity_id
_entity_poly.type
_entity_poly.pdbx_seq_one_letter_code
_entity_poly.pdbx_strand_id
1 'polypeptide(L)'
;GMQLTWVNEHTEQGRPYDVVICAATEDMSQEAVVDSYVEVKTTTSHEKALFDVTLAEIDMARRAGSAYVIHRVFGAGSANVRVASLRNPAEHLGRGLKLYLASE
;
A
#
# COMPACT_ATOMS: atom_id res chain seq x y z
N GLY A 1 11.38 -8.46 16.12
CA GLY A 1 10.84 -7.09 15.97
C GLY A 1 10.38 -6.86 14.54
N MET A 2 9.86 -5.68 14.20
CA MET A 2 9.58 -5.29 12.81
C MET A 2 10.41 -4.07 12.45
N GLN A 3 10.91 -4.01 11.22
CA GLN A 3 11.59 -2.85 10.67
C GLN A 3 10.75 -2.28 9.53
N LEU A 4 10.48 -0.97 9.58
CA LEU A 4 9.74 -0.25 8.57
C LEU A 4 10.69 0.69 7.83
N THR A 5 10.60 0.69 6.50
CA THR A 5 11.32 1.62 5.64
C THR A 5 10.34 2.32 4.71
N TRP A 6 10.30 3.65 4.77
CA TRP A 6 9.58 4.47 3.79
C TRP A 6 10.55 4.79 2.65
N VAL A 7 10.39 4.09 1.53
CA VAL A 7 11.34 4.18 0.40
C VAL A 7 11.17 5.47 -0.42
N ASN A 8 9.95 6.01 -0.44
CA ASN A 8 9.58 7.20 -1.19
C ASN A 8 9.37 8.46 -0.32
N GLU A 9 9.89 8.50 0.92
CA GLU A 9 9.60 9.60 1.87
C GLU A 9 9.95 10.98 1.33
N HIS A 10 11.12 11.09 0.68
CA HIS A 10 11.66 12.37 0.21
C HIS A 10 11.55 12.55 -1.30
N THR A 11 11.64 11.45 -2.05
CA THR A 11 11.63 11.47 -3.52
C THR A 11 10.98 10.19 -4.02
N GLU A 12 10.08 10.31 -4.99
CA GLU A 12 9.50 9.17 -5.70
C GLU A 12 10.61 8.39 -6.43
N GLN A 13 10.90 7.16 -5.97
CA GLN A 13 11.95 6.32 -6.55
C GLN A 13 11.43 5.41 -7.68
N GLY A 14 10.14 5.52 -8.03
CA GLY A 14 9.51 4.68 -9.04
C GLY A 14 9.31 3.23 -8.57
N ARG A 15 9.39 3.00 -7.25
CA ARG A 15 9.04 1.71 -6.65
C ARG A 15 7.52 1.56 -6.71
N PRO A 16 6.99 0.35 -6.94
CA PRO A 16 5.54 0.12 -6.96
C PRO A 16 4.96 -0.01 -5.54
N TYR A 17 5.57 0.66 -4.56
CA TYR A 17 5.18 0.72 -3.14
C TYR A 17 5.95 1.87 -2.47
N ASP A 18 5.35 2.47 -1.46
CA ASP A 18 5.95 3.55 -0.67
C ASP A 18 6.67 3.05 0.58
N VAL A 19 6.16 1.99 1.19
CA VAL A 19 6.66 1.46 2.45
C VAL A 19 6.88 -0.05 2.34
N VAL A 20 7.95 -0.53 2.95
CA VAL A 20 8.21 -1.96 3.14
C VAL A 20 8.40 -2.25 4.62
N ILE A 21 7.79 -3.33 5.07
CA ILE A 21 7.89 -3.83 6.45
C ILE A 21 8.56 -5.19 6.39
N CYS A 22 9.64 -5.35 7.14
CA CYS A 22 10.37 -6.61 7.25
C CYS A 22 10.36 -7.11 8.69
N ALA A 23 10.41 -8.43 8.86
CA ALA A 23 10.76 -9.03 10.14
C ALA A 23 12.21 -8.64 10.49
N ALA A 24 12.43 -8.13 11.71
CA ALA A 24 13.77 -7.83 12.18
C ALA A 24 14.53 -9.15 12.37
N THR A 25 15.64 -9.31 11.65
CA THR A 25 16.58 -10.42 11.85
C THR A 25 17.62 -9.98 12.88
N GLU A 26 17.94 -10.84 13.84
CA GLU A 26 19.08 -10.59 14.76
C GLU A 26 20.42 -10.83 14.04
N ASP A 27 20.37 -11.58 12.95
CA ASP A 27 21.49 -11.94 12.10
C ASP A 27 21.47 -11.07 10.82
N MET A 28 22.41 -10.12 10.75
CA MET A 28 22.60 -9.23 9.62
C MET A 28 23.07 -9.94 8.33
N SER A 29 23.43 -11.23 8.41
CA SER A 29 23.81 -12.03 7.24
C SER A 29 22.62 -12.68 6.52
N GLN A 30 21.44 -12.69 7.14
CA GLN A 30 20.22 -13.21 6.53
C GLN A 30 19.48 -12.11 5.76
N GLU A 31 18.95 -12.47 4.59
CA GLU A 31 18.04 -11.59 3.87
C GLU A 31 16.80 -11.32 4.72
N ALA A 32 16.47 -10.04 4.89
CA ALA A 32 15.32 -9.63 5.68
C ALA A 32 14.04 -10.20 5.05
N VAL A 33 13.28 -10.96 5.84
CA VAL A 33 12.00 -11.53 5.38
C VAL A 33 10.99 -10.39 5.29
N VAL A 34 10.52 -10.10 4.09
CA VAL A 34 9.49 -9.09 3.86
C VAL A 34 8.16 -9.60 4.38
N ASP A 35 7.55 -8.83 5.28
CA ASP A 35 6.21 -9.05 5.78
C ASP A 35 5.17 -8.43 4.84
N SER A 36 5.37 -7.15 4.49
CA SER A 36 4.45 -6.45 3.60
C SER A 36 5.08 -5.31 2.81
N TYR A 37 4.49 -5.06 1.64
CA TYR A 37 4.70 -3.91 0.78
C TYR A 37 3.42 -3.08 0.79
N VAL A 38 3.58 -1.78 1.00
CA VAL A 38 2.46 -0.85 1.21
C VAL A 38 2.57 0.30 0.22
N GLU A 39 1.53 0.47 -0.59
CA GLU A 39 1.34 1.60 -1.49
C GLU A 39 0.33 2.58 -0.88
N VAL A 40 0.64 3.88 -0.88
CA VAL A 40 -0.19 4.92 -0.26
C VAL A 40 -0.79 5.83 -1.32
N LYS A 41 -2.12 5.77 -1.46
CA LYS A 41 -2.87 6.66 -2.37
C LYS A 41 -3.58 7.74 -1.57
N THR A 42 -3.13 8.99 -1.70
CA THR A 42 -3.66 10.10 -0.89
C THR A 42 -4.70 10.94 -1.64
N THR A 43 -5.65 11.53 -0.92
CA THR A 43 -6.53 12.59 -1.42
C THR A 43 -6.94 13.54 -0.31
N THR A 44 -7.11 14.83 -0.65
CA THR A 44 -7.68 15.84 0.26
C THR A 44 -9.20 15.73 0.40
N SER A 45 -9.87 14.98 -0.48
CA SER A 45 -11.31 14.73 -0.41
C SER A 45 -11.64 13.62 0.60
N HIS A 46 -12.79 13.70 1.27
CA HIS A 46 -13.31 12.61 2.10
C HIS A 46 -14.10 11.56 1.30
N GLU A 47 -14.44 11.87 0.04
CA GLU A 47 -15.42 11.14 -0.77
C GLU A 47 -14.88 10.65 -2.13
N LYS A 48 -13.66 11.04 -2.55
CA LYS A 48 -13.06 10.61 -3.82
C LYS A 48 -12.64 9.14 -3.79
N ALA A 49 -13.61 8.27 -4.08
CA ALA A 49 -13.47 6.82 -4.03
C ALA A 49 -12.49 6.25 -5.07
N LEU A 50 -12.39 6.88 -6.25
CA LEU A 50 -11.52 6.41 -7.33
C LEU A 50 -10.08 6.93 -7.16
N PHE A 51 -9.13 6.06 -7.50
CA PHE A 51 -7.70 6.35 -7.58
C PHE A 51 -7.07 5.49 -8.67
N ASP A 52 -5.96 5.97 -9.19
CA ASP A 52 -5.21 5.28 -10.24
C ASP A 52 -4.25 4.27 -9.63
N VAL A 53 -4.07 3.15 -10.33
CA VAL A 53 -3.08 2.12 -10.01
C VAL A 53 -2.23 1.89 -11.25
N THR A 54 -0.91 1.97 -11.11
CA THR A 54 0.02 1.79 -12.24
C THR A 54 0.15 0.33 -12.64
N LEU A 55 0.65 0.04 -13.86
CA LEU A 55 0.95 -1.34 -14.27
C LEU A 55 1.99 -2.00 -13.36
N ALA A 56 2.97 -1.23 -12.88
CA ALA A 56 4.00 -1.72 -11.97
C ALA A 56 3.40 -2.12 -10.60
N GLU A 57 2.46 -1.35 -10.07
CA GLU A 57 1.70 -1.68 -8.85
C GLU A 57 0.81 -2.91 -9.06
N ILE A 58 0.17 -3.04 -10.22
CA ILE A 58 -0.61 -4.24 -10.57
C ILE A 58 0.28 -5.49 -10.61
N ASP A 59 1.45 -5.41 -11.25
CA ASP A 59 2.40 -6.51 -11.30
C ASP A 59 2.96 -6.83 -9.92
N MET A 60 3.20 -5.81 -9.09
CA MET A 60 3.63 -6.00 -7.71
C MET A 60 2.58 -6.71 -6.87
N ALA A 61 1.32 -6.28 -6.96
CA ALA A 61 0.20 -6.93 -6.28
C ALA A 61 0.09 -8.41 -6.66
N ARG A 62 0.31 -8.76 -7.93
CA ARG A 62 0.30 -10.16 -8.40
C ARG A 62 1.48 -10.97 -7.85
N ARG A 63 2.68 -10.39 -7.77
CA ARG A 63 3.88 -11.08 -7.28
C ARG A 63 3.85 -11.29 -5.76
N ALA A 64 3.46 -10.26 -5.02
CA ALA A 64 3.49 -10.27 -3.55
C ALA A 64 2.18 -10.79 -2.92
N GLY A 65 1.07 -10.82 -3.68
CA GLY A 65 -0.20 -11.38 -3.22
C GLY A 65 -0.69 -10.74 -1.94
N SER A 66 -0.91 -11.55 -0.90
CA SER A 66 -1.38 -11.08 0.42
C SER A 66 -0.40 -10.16 1.14
N ALA A 67 0.88 -10.15 0.76
CA ALA A 67 1.87 -9.23 1.30
C ALA A 67 1.78 -7.82 0.67
N TYR A 68 0.96 -7.61 -0.36
CA TYR A 68 0.76 -6.29 -0.96
C TYR A 68 -0.55 -5.64 -0.50
N VAL A 69 -0.45 -4.41 0.01
CA VAL A 69 -1.58 -3.63 0.51
C VAL A 69 -1.55 -2.23 -0.10
N ILE A 70 -2.72 -1.74 -0.54
CA ILE A 70 -2.90 -0.34 -0.88
C ILE A 70 -3.66 0.34 0.26
N HIS A 71 -3.07 1.37 0.87
CA HIS A 71 -3.76 2.26 1.79
C HIS A 71 -4.27 3.50 1.07
N ARG A 72 -5.59 3.72 1.15
CA ARG A 72 -6.25 4.92 0.64
C ARG A 72 -6.43 5.90 1.80
N VAL A 73 -5.74 7.04 1.73
CA VAL A 73 -5.81 8.09 2.75
C VAL A 73 -6.74 9.21 2.26
N PHE A 74 -7.82 9.44 2.99
CA PHE A 74 -8.82 10.47 2.71
C PHE A 74 -8.68 11.66 3.66
N GLY A 75 -9.05 12.85 3.19
CA GLY A 75 -9.01 14.06 4.01
C GLY A 75 -7.59 14.46 4.42
N ALA A 76 -6.58 14.15 3.60
CA ALA A 76 -5.20 14.46 3.92
C ALA A 76 -4.98 15.96 4.15
N GLY A 77 -4.26 16.30 5.22
CA GLY A 77 -4.06 17.67 5.66
C GLY A 77 -5.23 18.27 6.47
N SER A 78 -6.28 17.49 6.74
CA SER A 78 -7.37 17.87 7.65
C SER A 78 -7.21 17.25 9.04
N ALA A 79 -8.00 17.72 10.01
CA ALA A 79 -8.08 17.09 11.33
C ALA A 79 -8.78 15.71 11.32
N ASN A 80 -9.55 15.40 10.27
CA ASN A 80 -10.40 14.22 10.19
C ASN A 80 -9.92 13.25 9.09
N VAL A 81 -8.70 12.74 9.22
CA VAL A 81 -8.13 11.77 8.28
C VAL A 81 -8.79 10.41 8.45
N ARG A 82 -9.11 9.74 7.33
CA ARG A 82 -9.60 8.36 7.31
C ARG A 82 -8.72 7.51 6.40
N VAL A 83 -8.37 6.31 6.87
CA VAL A 83 -7.59 5.34 6.10
C VAL A 83 -8.44 4.12 5.80
N ALA A 84 -8.41 3.67 4.55
CA ALA A 84 -8.98 2.40 4.14
C ALA A 84 -7.90 1.52 3.50
N SER A 85 -8.10 0.20 3.55
CA SER A 85 -7.10 -0.76 3.10
C SER A 85 -7.69 -1.70 2.05
N LEU A 86 -7.02 -1.80 0.91
CA LEU A 86 -7.23 -2.89 -0.04
C LEU A 86 -6.08 -3.89 0.13
N ARG A 87 -6.36 -5.00 0.80
CA ARG A 87 -5.42 -6.12 0.94
C ARG A 87 -5.52 -7.02 -0.29
N ASN A 88 -4.39 -7.57 -0.71
CA ASN A 88 -4.29 -8.44 -1.88
C ASN A 88 -5.09 -7.93 -3.10
N PRO A 89 -4.77 -6.74 -3.66
CA PRO A 89 -5.50 -6.19 -4.81
C PRO A 89 -5.61 -7.16 -6.00
N ALA A 90 -4.65 -8.08 -6.13
CA ALA A 90 -4.61 -9.06 -7.21
C ALA A 90 -5.82 -9.99 -7.26
N GLU A 91 -6.44 -10.32 -6.12
CA GLU A 91 -7.66 -11.16 -6.06
C GLU A 91 -8.87 -10.52 -6.76
N HIS A 92 -8.82 -9.20 -6.95
CA HIS A 92 -9.92 -8.42 -7.51
C HIS A 92 -9.67 -7.99 -8.96
N LEU A 93 -8.47 -8.22 -9.50
CA LEU A 93 -8.13 -7.90 -10.89
C LEU A 93 -8.94 -8.79 -11.85
N GLY A 94 -9.47 -8.18 -12.92
CA GLY A 94 -10.26 -8.89 -13.95
C GLY A 94 -11.75 -9.05 -13.65
N ARG A 95 -12.21 -8.73 -12.43
CA ARG A 95 -13.64 -8.72 -12.05
C ARG A 95 -14.30 -7.34 -12.16
N GLY A 96 -13.54 -6.33 -12.60
CA GLY A 96 -13.91 -4.93 -12.44
C GLY A 96 -13.77 -4.52 -10.98
N LEU A 97 -12.67 -3.84 -10.64
CA LEU A 97 -12.46 -3.38 -9.27
C LEU A 97 -13.28 -2.10 -9.03
N LYS A 98 -14.35 -2.20 -8.24
CA LYS A 98 -15.00 -1.05 -7.61
C LYS A 98 -14.82 -1.15 -6.11
N LEU A 99 -13.96 -0.29 -5.57
CA LEU A 99 -13.78 -0.16 -4.12
C LEU A 99 -14.96 0.63 -3.56
N TYR A 100 -15.92 -0.09 -2.99
CA TYR A 100 -16.94 0.48 -2.11
C TYR A 100 -16.46 0.27 -0.68
N LEU A 101 -16.22 1.38 0.04
CA LEU A 101 -15.85 1.32 1.44
C LEU A 101 -17.13 1.52 2.26
N ALA A 102 -17.58 0.47 2.93
CA ALA A 102 -18.56 0.61 3.99
C ALA A 102 -17.91 1.37 5.15
N SER A 103 -18.55 2.45 5.58
CA SER A 103 -18.27 3.10 6.86
C SER A 103 -18.86 2.24 7.98
N GLU A 104 -18.04 1.82 8.94
CA GLU A 104 -18.53 1.48 10.28
C GLU A 104 -18.89 2.76 11.04
#